data_AF-A0A3P7KN45-F1
#
_entry.id   AF-A0A3P7KN45-F1
#
_cell.length_a   1.000
_cell.length_b   1.000
_cell.length_c   1.000
_cell.angle_alpha   90.00
_cell.angle_beta   90.00
_cell.angle_gamma   90.00
#
_symmetry.space_group_name_H-M   'P 1'
#
loop_
_entity.id
_entity.type
_entity.pdbx_description
1 polymer ?
#
loop_
_entity_poly.entity_id
_entity_poly.type
_entity_poly.pdbx_seq_one_letter_code
_entity_poly.pdbx_strand_id
1 'polypeptide(L)'
;MASHCGYVEGSSNNPQSEFSVWKLGDFSGSGLIVGIELSGDPAIDGRKFLPVLKQARRAGLKVSIHLAEISNQLDEVEEFLRFRPDRIGHGTFLHTRSEFINLMIQHRIPLEICLTSNVMSMTTSSIADSHLKFWRERSIPICLCVSFA
;
A
#
# COMPACT_ATOMS: atom_id res chain seq x y z
N MET A 1 19.95 2.61 -0.96
CA MET A 1 19.49 3.67 -1.88
C MET A 1 18.02 3.90 -1.60
N ALA A 2 17.64 5.09 -1.15
CA ALA A 2 16.23 5.46 -0.99
C ALA A 2 15.69 5.85 -2.36
N SER A 3 14.84 5.00 -2.94
CA SER A 3 14.11 5.33 -4.16
C SER A 3 12.94 6.25 -3.80
N HIS A 4 12.89 7.44 -4.39
CA HIS A 4 11.78 8.37 -4.18
C HIS A 4 10.53 7.85 -4.90
N CYS A 5 9.42 7.77 -4.16
CA CYS A 5 8.12 7.43 -4.70
C CYS A 5 7.39 8.73 -5.10
N GLY A 6 6.81 8.77 -6.31
CA GLY A 6 5.96 9.88 -6.70
C GLY A 6 4.62 9.82 -5.96
N TYR A 7 4.10 10.98 -5.54
CA TYR A 7 2.81 11.14 -4.87
C TYR A 7 1.73 11.57 -5.88
N VAL A 8 0.53 11.00 -5.77
CA VAL A 8 -0.65 11.40 -6.56
C VAL A 8 -1.75 11.86 -5.61
N GLU A 9 -2.05 13.15 -5.61
CA GLU A 9 -3.19 13.73 -4.91
C GLU A 9 -4.37 13.83 -5.88
N GLY A 10 -5.58 13.45 -5.44
CA GLY A 10 -6.80 13.57 -6.25
C GLY A 10 -7.82 14.41 -5.51
N SER A 11 -8.09 15.62 -6.00
CA SER A 11 -9.03 16.56 -5.37
C SER A 11 -10.08 17.08 -6.35
N SER A 12 -10.79 16.23 -7.12
CA SER A 12 -12.04 16.66 -7.76
C SER A 12 -12.88 15.51 -8.33
N ASN A 13 -14.19 15.79 -8.50
CA ASN A 13 -15.26 14.91 -9.00
C ASN A 13 -15.13 14.48 -10.48
N ASN A 14 -13.93 14.40 -11.06
CA ASN A 14 -13.74 13.90 -12.42
C ASN A 14 -12.48 13.01 -12.55
N PRO A 15 -12.61 11.68 -12.36
CA PRO A 15 -11.48 10.74 -12.30
C PRO A 15 -10.85 10.44 -13.67
N GLN A 16 -11.17 11.17 -14.74
CA GLN A 16 -10.50 11.01 -16.04
C GLN A 16 -9.61 12.20 -16.42
N SER A 17 -9.82 13.39 -15.84
CA SER A 17 -9.10 14.61 -16.26
C SER A 17 -7.82 14.90 -15.46
N GLU A 18 -7.63 14.32 -14.27
CA GLU A 18 -6.43 14.53 -13.44
C GLU A 18 -5.39 13.41 -13.55
N PHE A 19 -5.68 12.31 -14.26
CA PHE A 19 -4.72 11.23 -14.50
C PHE A 19 -3.82 11.50 -15.70
N SER A 20 -3.26 12.70 -15.80
CA SER A 20 -1.96 12.82 -16.43
C SER A 20 -0.94 12.29 -15.44
N VAL A 21 -0.82 10.97 -15.37
CA VAL A 21 0.34 10.30 -14.80
C VAL A 21 1.49 10.69 -15.70
N TRP A 22 2.05 11.87 -15.42
CA TRP A 22 2.98 12.64 -16.24
C TRP A 22 3.87 11.74 -17.05
N LYS A 23 3.66 11.70 -18.39
CA LYS A 23 4.48 10.97 -19.38
C LYS A 23 5.40 9.95 -18.71
N LEU A 24 4.87 8.85 -18.18
CA LEU A 24 5.64 7.91 -17.33
C LEU A 24 6.93 7.39 -18.00
N GLY A 25 7.00 7.50 -19.33
CA GLY A 25 8.20 7.21 -20.12
C GLY A 25 9.38 8.18 -19.90
N ASP A 26 9.17 9.46 -19.56
CA ASP A 26 10.25 10.47 -19.56
C ASP A 26 11.23 10.33 -18.38
N PHE A 27 10.79 9.79 -17.24
CA PHE A 27 11.66 9.63 -16.06
C PHE A 27 12.25 8.23 -15.90
N SER A 28 11.66 7.23 -16.60
CA SER A 28 12.08 5.82 -16.54
C SER A 28 13.54 5.59 -16.95
N GLY A 29 14.11 6.48 -17.78
CA GLY A 29 15.50 6.40 -18.22
C GLY A 29 16.54 6.78 -17.16
N SER A 30 16.15 7.51 -16.10
CA SER A 30 17.09 7.99 -15.06
C SER A 30 17.36 6.99 -13.93
N GLY A 31 16.45 6.02 -13.74
CA GLY A 31 16.50 5.08 -12.60
C GLY A 31 16.17 5.69 -11.22
N LEU A 32 15.85 6.99 -11.14
CA LEU A 32 15.53 7.67 -9.88
C LEU A 32 14.14 7.30 -9.34
N ILE A 33 13.17 7.16 -10.24
CA ILE A 33 11.80 6.72 -9.93
C ILE A 33 11.70 5.24 -10.27
N VAL A 34 11.44 4.40 -9.27
CA VAL A 34 11.38 2.93 -9.43
C VAL A 34 9.98 2.37 -9.22
N GLY A 35 9.06 3.19 -8.74
CA GLY A 35 7.72 2.76 -8.38
C GLY A 35 6.77 3.90 -8.08
N ILE A 36 5.51 3.53 -7.90
CA ILE A 36 4.43 4.40 -7.44
C ILE A 36 3.76 3.79 -6.22
N GLU A 37 3.09 4.62 -5.44
CA GLU A 37 2.36 4.22 -4.25
C GLU A 37 0.96 4.82 -4.26
N LEU A 38 -0.02 4.03 -3.83
CA LEU A 38 -1.35 4.52 -3.48
C LEU A 38 -1.41 4.74 -1.97
N SER A 39 -1.64 5.98 -1.54
CA SER A 39 -1.79 6.43 -0.16
C SER A 39 -2.88 7.51 -0.08
N GLY A 40 -3.09 8.12 1.08
CA GLY A 40 -4.05 9.21 1.29
C GLY A 40 -5.09 8.86 2.36
N ASP A 41 -6.29 9.42 2.27
CA ASP A 41 -7.38 9.12 3.20
C ASP A 41 -7.84 7.65 3.05
N PRO A 42 -7.61 6.78 4.05
CA PRO A 42 -7.94 5.36 3.96
C PRO A 42 -9.44 5.08 4.01
N ALA A 43 -10.30 6.08 4.22
CA ALA A 43 -11.75 5.92 4.11
C ALA A 43 -12.27 5.99 2.66
N ILE A 44 -11.42 6.39 1.71
CA ILE A 44 -11.80 6.51 0.30
C ILE A 44 -11.48 5.21 -0.44
N ASP A 45 -12.45 4.69 -1.18
CA ASP A 45 -12.28 3.49 -2.00
C ASP A 45 -11.16 3.65 -3.04
N GLY A 46 -10.09 2.90 -2.84
CA GLY A 46 -8.89 2.92 -3.66
C GLY A 46 -9.05 2.23 -5.00
N ARG A 47 -10.08 1.39 -5.20
CA ARG A 47 -10.23 0.56 -6.41
C ARG A 47 -10.36 1.39 -7.69
N LYS A 48 -10.85 2.63 -7.59
CA LYS A 48 -10.87 3.59 -8.69
C LYS A 48 -9.49 3.86 -9.30
N PHE A 49 -8.41 3.62 -8.55
CA PHE A 49 -7.03 3.78 -8.99
C PHE A 49 -6.43 2.51 -9.62
N LEU A 50 -7.09 1.34 -9.55
CA LEU A 50 -6.56 0.10 -10.16
C LEU A 50 -6.19 0.24 -11.65
N PRO A 51 -6.92 0.97 -12.51
CA PRO A 51 -6.52 1.19 -13.89
C PRO A 51 -5.14 1.87 -14.02
N VAL A 52 -4.86 2.91 -13.23
CA VAL A 52 -3.56 3.60 -13.26
C VAL A 52 -2.44 2.74 -12.67
N LEU A 53 -2.71 2.01 -11.59
CA LEU A 53 -1.73 1.09 -11.00
C LEU A 53 -1.34 -0.03 -11.99
N LYS A 54 -2.32 -0.54 -12.75
CA LYS A 54 -2.06 -1.49 -13.84
C LYS A 54 -1.24 -0.87 -14.97
N GLN A 55 -1.48 0.39 -15.31
CA GLN A 55 -0.71 1.11 -16.32
C GLN A 55 0.74 1.32 -15.89
N ALA A 56 0.98 1.76 -14.65
CA ALA A 56 2.33 1.93 -14.11
C ALA A 56 3.12 0.62 -14.09
N ARG A 57 2.48 -0.48 -13.69
CA ARG A 57 3.09 -1.81 -13.75
C ARG A 57 3.46 -2.22 -15.17
N ARG A 58 2.59 -1.96 -16.15
CA ARG A 58 2.89 -2.23 -17.58
C ARG A 58 4.05 -1.37 -18.10
N ALA A 59 4.24 -0.18 -17.54
CA ALA A 59 5.38 0.69 -17.82
C ALA A 59 6.67 0.29 -17.07
N GLY A 60 6.66 -0.82 -16.32
CA GLY A 60 7.84 -1.35 -15.63
C GLY A 60 8.05 -0.81 -14.21
N LEU A 61 7.15 0.05 -13.70
CA LEU A 61 7.24 0.56 -12.33
C LEU A 61 6.72 -0.46 -11.32
N LYS A 62 7.36 -0.47 -10.14
CA LYS A 62 6.86 -1.17 -8.95
C LYS A 62 5.65 -0.47 -8.35
N VAL A 63 4.79 -1.21 -7.68
CA VAL A 63 3.57 -0.66 -7.05
C VAL A 63 3.52 -1.01 -5.57
N SER A 64 3.42 0.01 -4.72
CA SER A 64 3.09 -0.10 -3.29
C SER A 64 1.66 0.39 -3.05
N ILE A 65 0.99 -0.13 -2.03
CA ILE A 65 -0.39 0.27 -1.69
C ILE A 65 -0.52 0.31 -0.16
N HIS A 66 -0.91 1.45 0.39
CA HIS A 66 -1.45 1.54 1.73
C HIS A 66 -2.78 0.79 1.78
N LEU A 67 -2.89 -0.19 2.67
CA LEU A 67 -4.05 -1.07 2.68
C LEU A 67 -4.42 -1.48 4.10
N ALA A 68 -5.74 -1.60 4.36
CA ALA A 68 -6.28 -2.03 5.65
C ALA A 68 -5.70 -1.22 6.83
N GLU A 69 -5.59 0.10 6.65
CA GLU A 69 -5.15 1.03 7.70
C GLU A 69 -6.21 1.22 8.79
N ILE A 70 -7.49 1.15 8.40
CA ILE A 70 -8.66 1.32 9.27
C ILE A 70 -9.60 0.11 9.18
N SER A 71 -10.31 -0.21 10.26
CA SER A 71 -11.15 -1.40 10.35
C SER A 71 -12.46 -1.32 9.56
N ASN A 72 -12.90 -0.13 9.19
CA ASN A 72 -14.15 0.12 8.47
C ASN A 72 -14.01 0.18 6.94
N GLN A 73 -12.79 0.08 6.39
CA GLN A 73 -12.54 0.03 4.94
C GLN A 73 -11.77 -1.24 4.56
N LEU A 74 -12.43 -2.40 4.67
CA LEU A 74 -11.83 -3.71 4.38
C LEU A 74 -12.37 -4.36 3.09
N ASP A 75 -13.38 -3.78 2.46
CA ASP A 75 -14.06 -4.39 1.30
C ASP A 75 -13.21 -4.35 0.01
N GLU A 76 -12.24 -3.45 -0.07
CA GLU A 76 -11.29 -3.37 -1.18
C GLU A 76 -10.08 -4.31 -1.04
N VAL A 77 -9.85 -4.84 0.16
CA VAL A 77 -8.60 -5.54 0.51
C VAL A 77 -8.39 -6.77 -0.36
N GLU A 78 -9.42 -7.59 -0.56
CA GLU A 78 -9.31 -8.80 -1.36
C GLU A 78 -8.90 -8.48 -2.81
N GLU A 79 -9.49 -7.43 -3.40
CA GLU A 79 -9.18 -7.03 -4.77
C GLU A 79 -7.73 -6.55 -4.90
N PHE A 80 -7.24 -5.78 -3.93
CA PHE A 80 -5.85 -5.35 -3.90
C PHE A 80 -4.88 -6.51 -3.65
N LEU A 81 -5.20 -7.46 -2.77
CA LEU A 81 -4.38 -8.66 -2.57
C LEU A 81 -4.32 -9.51 -3.85
N ARG A 82 -5.42 -9.63 -4.59
CA ARG A 82 -5.47 -10.29 -5.91
C ARG A 82 -4.74 -9.50 -7.00
N PHE A 83 -4.73 -8.17 -6.92
CA PHE A 83 -3.90 -7.30 -7.76
C PHE A 83 -2.40 -7.52 -7.51
N ARG A 84 -2.02 -8.01 -6.33
CA ARG A 84 -0.64 -8.35 -5.93
C ARG A 84 0.31 -7.16 -6.05
N PRO A 85 0.18 -6.12 -5.22
CA PRO A 85 1.17 -5.07 -5.17
C PRO A 85 2.55 -5.65 -4.80
N ASP A 86 3.62 -4.94 -5.17
CA ASP A 86 4.98 -5.35 -4.85
C ASP A 86 5.27 -5.21 -3.35
N ARG A 87 4.58 -4.30 -2.65
CA ARG A 87 4.60 -4.12 -1.18
C ARG A 87 3.27 -3.56 -0.68
N ILE A 88 2.96 -3.74 0.59
CA ILE A 88 1.81 -3.11 1.26
C ILE A 88 2.30 -2.23 2.42
N GLY A 89 1.83 -0.99 2.43
CA GLY A 89 2.01 -0.03 3.52
C GLY A 89 1.03 -0.27 4.65
N HIS A 90 1.51 -0.19 5.89
CA HIS A 90 0.77 -0.41 7.14
C HIS A 90 0.20 -1.83 7.28
N GLY A 91 -0.89 -2.17 6.59
CA GLY A 91 -1.51 -3.50 6.67
C GLY A 91 -2.08 -3.83 8.06
N THR A 92 -2.44 -2.81 8.86
CA THR A 92 -2.74 -2.94 10.30
C THR A 92 -3.84 -3.97 10.54
N PHE A 93 -4.91 -3.94 9.74
CA PHE A 93 -6.06 -4.83 9.90
C PHE A 93 -6.05 -6.07 8.99
N LEU A 94 -4.96 -6.34 8.24
CA LEU A 94 -4.89 -7.53 7.36
C LEU A 94 -4.96 -8.86 8.12
N HIS A 95 -4.62 -8.87 9.40
CA HIS A 95 -4.62 -10.07 10.24
C HIS A 95 -6.01 -10.40 10.82
N THR A 96 -7.03 -9.58 10.54
CA THR A 96 -8.37 -9.73 11.14
C THR A 96 -9.27 -10.73 10.42
N ARG A 97 -8.94 -11.11 9.17
CA ARG A 97 -9.73 -12.04 8.38
C ARG A 97 -8.89 -13.16 7.77
N SER A 98 -9.41 -14.38 7.81
CA SER A 98 -8.68 -15.59 7.39
C SER A 98 -8.32 -15.58 5.90
N GLU A 99 -9.20 -15.04 5.07
CA GLU A 99 -9.03 -14.89 3.64
C GLU A 99 -7.85 -13.96 3.30
N PHE A 100 -7.69 -12.86 4.04
CA PHE A 100 -6.57 -11.93 3.85
C PHE A 100 -5.25 -12.58 4.26
N ILE A 101 -5.24 -13.29 5.39
CA ILE A 101 -4.07 -14.05 5.87
C ILE A 101 -3.64 -15.08 4.81
N ASN A 102 -4.59 -15.83 4.25
CA ASN A 102 -4.32 -16.85 3.24
C ASN A 102 -3.70 -16.24 1.98
N LEU A 103 -4.26 -15.13 1.49
CA LEU A 103 -3.73 -14.42 0.31
C LEU A 103 -2.34 -13.83 0.58
N MET A 104 -2.11 -13.23 1.75
CA MET A 104 -0.80 -12.72 2.15
C MET A 104 0.27 -13.83 2.18
N ILE A 105 -0.05 -14.99 2.75
CA ILE A 105 0.86 -16.14 2.80
C ILE A 105 1.11 -16.71 1.39
N GLN A 106 0.05 -16.85 0.60
CA GLN A 106 0.13 -17.38 -0.77
C GLN A 106 0.97 -16.48 -1.67
N HIS A 107 0.82 -15.17 -1.57
CA HIS A 107 1.49 -14.21 -2.44
C HIS A 107 2.82 -13.70 -1.88
N ARG A 108 3.07 -13.93 -0.58
CA ARG A 108 4.25 -13.45 0.16
C ARG A 108 4.51 -11.96 -0.03
N ILE A 109 3.45 -11.15 -0.03
CA ILE A 109 3.56 -9.70 -0.24
C ILE A 109 4.29 -9.08 0.97
N PRO A 110 5.41 -8.36 0.77
CA PRO A 110 6.11 -7.69 1.85
C PRO A 110 5.25 -6.62 2.53
N LEU A 111 5.35 -6.54 3.86
CA LEU A 111 4.68 -5.52 4.68
C LEU A 111 5.66 -4.47 5.18
N GLU A 112 5.30 -3.21 5.00
CA GLU A 112 5.96 -2.06 5.64
C GLU A 112 5.20 -1.72 6.93
N ILE A 113 5.81 -1.99 8.08
CA ILE A 113 5.18 -1.81 9.39
C ILE A 113 5.71 -0.55 10.06
N CYS A 114 4.80 0.37 10.37
CA CYS A 114 5.09 1.70 10.91
C CYS A 114 4.69 1.80 12.39
N LEU A 115 5.47 1.18 13.28
CA LEU A 115 5.11 0.96 14.70
C LEU A 115 4.61 2.23 15.42
N THR A 116 5.41 3.30 15.43
CA THR A 116 5.04 4.54 16.14
C THR A 116 3.84 5.22 15.49
N SER A 117 3.79 5.27 14.15
CA SER A 117 2.67 5.87 13.41
C SER A 117 1.35 5.18 13.73
N ASN A 118 1.34 3.83 13.78
CA ASN A 118 0.14 3.06 14.09
C ASN A 118 -0.41 3.34 15.50
N VAL A 119 0.47 3.59 16.48
CA VAL A 119 0.04 3.98 17.83
C VAL A 119 -0.52 5.41 17.83
N MET A 120 0.16 6.33 17.15
CA MET A 120 -0.27 7.74 17.07
C MET A 120 -1.61 7.90 16.33
N SER A 121 -1.87 7.09 15.30
CA SER A 121 -3.16 7.05 14.59
C SER A 121 -4.23 6.22 15.30
N MET A 122 -3.94 5.69 16.50
CA MET A 122 -4.84 4.84 17.29
C MET A 122 -5.31 3.57 16.58
N THR A 123 -4.59 3.14 15.53
CA THR A 123 -4.87 1.87 14.83
C THR A 123 -4.33 0.66 15.61
N THR A 124 -3.37 0.89 16.51
CA THR A 124 -2.92 -0.07 17.54
C THR A 124 -2.81 0.64 18.89
N SER A 125 -3.20 0.01 19.99
CA SER A 125 -3.16 0.65 21.32
C SER A 125 -1.74 0.86 21.87
N SER A 126 -0.80 0.00 21.51
CA SER A 126 0.61 0.10 21.88
C SER A 126 1.50 -0.58 20.85
N ILE A 127 2.82 -0.36 20.92
CA ILE A 127 3.79 -1.08 20.08
C ILE A 127 3.71 -2.61 20.30
N ALA A 128 3.40 -3.04 21.52
CA ALA A 128 3.27 -4.46 21.85
C ALA A 128 2.05 -5.11 21.17
N ASP A 129 1.01 -4.32 20.89
CA ASP A 129 -0.20 -4.74 20.18
C ASP A 129 -0.04 -4.73 18.66
N SER A 130 1.15 -4.40 18.15
CA SER A 130 1.43 -4.43 16.72
C SER A 130 1.25 -5.83 16.12
N HIS A 131 0.70 -5.87 14.91
CA HIS A 131 0.63 -7.02 14.02
C HIS A 131 2.01 -7.54 13.56
N LEU A 132 3.12 -6.86 13.91
CA LEU A 132 4.50 -7.29 13.60
C LEU A 132 4.78 -8.74 14.02
N LYS A 133 4.49 -9.09 15.27
CA LYS A 133 4.77 -10.45 15.78
C LYS A 133 3.99 -11.49 14.99
N PHE A 134 2.71 -11.23 14.73
CA PHE A 134 1.80 -12.11 14.01
C PHE A 134 2.33 -12.47 12.62
N TRP A 135 2.80 -11.47 11.86
CA TRP A 135 3.30 -11.65 10.50
C TRP A 135 4.70 -12.24 10.45
N ARG A 136 5.57 -11.86 11.39
CA ARG A 136 6.91 -12.44 11.53
C ARG A 136 6.85 -13.94 11.79
N GLU A 137 5.96 -14.40 12.66
CA GLU A 137 5.77 -15.83 12.96
C GLU A 137 5.26 -16.63 11.74
N ARG A 138 4.62 -15.96 10.77
CA ARG A 138 4.19 -16.55 9.49
C ARG A 138 5.24 -16.36 8.38
N SER A 139 6.43 -15.88 8.74
CA SER A 139 7.55 -15.63 7.84
C SER A 139 7.24 -14.64 6.70
N ILE A 140 6.21 -13.80 6.82
CA ILE A 140 5.94 -12.76 5.82
C ILE A 140 7.14 -11.80 5.78
N PRO A 141 7.63 -11.40 4.60
CA PRO A 141 8.70 -10.41 4.50
C PRO A 141 8.24 -9.08 5.12
N ILE A 142 9.05 -8.50 6.00
CA ILE A 142 8.69 -7.28 6.73
C ILE A 142 9.83 -6.28 6.62
N CYS A 143 9.46 -5.01 6.44
CA CYS A 143 10.32 -3.85 6.60
C CYS A 143 9.76 -2.98 7.73
N LEU A 144 10.60 -2.56 8.67
CA LEU A 144 10.21 -1.54 9.64
C LEU A 144 10.44 -0.16 9.02
N CYS A 145 9.39 0.67 9.00
CA CYS A 145 9.41 1.98 8.35
C CYS A 145 9.04 3.08 9.36
N VAL A 146 9.51 4.30 9.06
CA VAL A 146 8.94 5.52 9.66
C VAL A 146 7.85 6.02 8.73
N SER A 147 6.75 6.51 9.30
CA SER A 147 5.64 7.13 8.57
C SER A 147 5.06 8.25 9.43
N PHE A 148 4.43 9.22 8.78
CA PHE A 148 3.64 10.26 9.42
C PHE A 148 2.20 10.01 9.01
N ALA A 149 1.38 9.57 9.98
CA ALA A 149 -0.07 9.51 9.83
C ALA A 149 -0.67 10.81 10.38
#